data_AF-A0A2A4JHU8-F1
#
_entry.id   AF-A0A2A4JHU8-F1
#
_cell.length_a   1.000
_cell.length_b   1.000
_cell.length_c   1.000
_cell.angle_alpha   90.00
_cell.angle_beta   90.00
_cell.angle_gamma   90.00
#
_symmetry.space_group_name_H-M   'P 1'
#
loop_
_entity.id
_entity.type
_entity.pdbx_description
1 polymer ?
#
loop_
_entity_poly.entity_id
_entity_poly.type
_entity_poly.pdbx_seq_one_letter_code
_entity_poly.pdbx_strand_id
1 'polypeptide(L)'
;MACSVDAPSLKDLPKVATDLKSQLEGFNQSCLRDVDTNEKIVLPSAEDVAQEKQHNALLQGVEQFQTSSLRKTETVEKIVLPNALDVATEKTQKSLFDGIEKFDATRLKHTETQEKNPLPDKDVVAAEKQHQNLLEGVEHFDKSQMKHTTTEEKNPLPPIEDDKRSNPDSDD
;
A
#
# COMPACT_ATOMS: atom_id res chain seq x y z
N MET A 1 40.99 11.85 -61.19
CA MET A 1 42.45 11.74 -61.04
C MET A 1 42.75 10.35 -60.53
N ALA A 2 43.12 9.43 -61.42
CA ALA A 2 43.51 8.08 -61.06
C ALA A 2 45.03 8.05 -61.00
N CYS A 3 45.59 8.08 -59.78
CA CYS A 3 47.01 7.83 -59.57
C CYS A 3 47.29 6.37 -59.99
N SER A 4 47.90 6.20 -61.17
CA SER A 4 48.50 4.93 -61.56
C SER A 4 49.67 4.70 -60.59
N VAL A 5 49.49 3.78 -59.66
CA VAL A 5 50.59 3.30 -58.82
C VAL A 5 51.44 2.39 -59.69
N ASP A 6 52.51 2.95 -60.25
CA ASP A 6 53.53 2.17 -60.95
C ASP A 6 54.00 1.04 -60.03
N ALA A 7 53.85 -0.21 -60.49
CA ALA A 7 54.32 -1.36 -59.74
C ALA A 7 55.84 -1.23 -59.54
N PRO A 8 56.36 -1.39 -58.32
CA PRO A 8 57.78 -1.21 -58.04
C PRO A 8 58.61 -2.16 -58.90
N SER A 9 59.66 -1.63 -59.53
CA SER A 9 60.53 -2.45 -60.38
C SER A 9 61.37 -3.39 -59.53
N LEU A 10 61.79 -4.55 -60.05
CA LEU A 10 62.52 -5.59 -59.31
C LEU A 10 63.76 -5.09 -58.52
N LYS A 11 64.31 -3.95 -58.92
CA LYS A 11 65.49 -3.29 -58.35
C LYS A 11 65.15 -2.33 -57.19
N ASP A 12 63.88 -1.97 -57.03
CA ASP A 12 63.36 -1.13 -55.95
C ASP A 12 62.79 -1.97 -54.79
N LEU A 13 62.70 -3.29 -54.94
CA LEU A 13 62.26 -4.18 -53.87
C LEU A 13 63.40 -4.44 -52.87
N PRO A 14 63.11 -4.43 -51.56
CA PRO A 14 64.10 -4.77 -50.55
C PRO A 14 64.64 -6.19 -50.78
N LYS A 15 65.96 -6.33 -50.79
CA LYS A 15 66.61 -7.63 -50.96
C LYS A 15 66.28 -8.51 -49.77
N VAL A 16 65.65 -9.67 -50.05
CA VAL A 16 65.40 -10.70 -49.04
C VAL A 16 66.75 -11.17 -48.48
N ALA A 17 66.88 -11.21 -47.16
CA ALA A 17 68.09 -11.71 -46.50
C ALA A 17 68.40 -13.14 -47.00
N THR A 18 69.67 -13.42 -47.29
CA THR A 18 70.11 -14.71 -47.85
C THR A 18 69.65 -15.89 -47.00
N ASP A 19 69.65 -15.71 -45.67
CA ASP A 19 69.24 -16.75 -44.72
C ASP A 19 67.75 -17.07 -44.82
N LEU A 20 66.90 -16.04 -44.97
CA LEU A 20 65.45 -16.22 -45.16
C LEU A 20 65.16 -16.89 -46.50
N LYS A 21 65.92 -16.54 -47.56
CA LYS A 21 65.80 -17.18 -48.86
C LYS A 21 66.13 -18.68 -48.77
N SER A 22 67.23 -19.06 -48.10
CA SER A 22 67.58 -20.47 -47.91
C SER A 22 66.59 -21.22 -47.02
N GLN A 23 66.03 -20.57 -45.99
CA GLN A 23 64.97 -21.18 -45.16
C GLN A 23 63.68 -21.43 -45.93
N LEU A 24 63.30 -20.53 -46.84
CA LEU A 24 62.14 -20.69 -47.72
C LEU A 24 62.38 -21.75 -48.80
N GLU A 25 63.59 -21.84 -49.34
CA GLU A 25 63.97 -22.90 -50.29
C GLU A 25 63.97 -24.29 -49.63
N GLY A 26 64.32 -24.37 -48.34
CA GLY A 26 64.22 -25.59 -47.54
C GLY A 26 62.85 -25.80 -46.88
N PHE A 27 61.90 -24.88 -47.03
CA PHE A 27 60.59 -24.98 -46.42
C PHE A 27 59.81 -26.13 -47.08
N ASN A 28 59.64 -27.21 -46.32
CA ASN A 28 58.87 -28.34 -46.77
C ASN A 28 57.47 -28.28 -46.14
N GLN A 29 56.46 -28.06 -46.96
CA GLN A 29 55.07 -28.02 -46.53
C GLN A 29 54.61 -29.34 -45.88
N SER A 30 55.25 -30.47 -46.19
CA SER A 30 54.98 -31.76 -45.54
C SER A 30 55.48 -31.86 -44.10
N CYS A 31 56.31 -30.91 -43.64
CA CYS A 31 56.73 -30.81 -42.25
C CYS A 31 55.76 -29.96 -41.41
N LEU A 32 54.73 -29.38 -42.01
CA LEU A 32 53.63 -28.78 -41.25
C LEU A 32 52.88 -29.89 -40.52
N ARG A 33 52.49 -29.62 -39.27
CA ARG A 33 51.62 -30.54 -38.56
C ARG A 33 50.25 -30.52 -39.22
N ASP A 34 49.77 -31.70 -39.61
CA ASP A 34 48.38 -31.87 -39.99
C ASP A 34 47.50 -31.52 -38.79
N VAL A 35 46.58 -30.57 -39.00
CA VAL A 35 45.58 -30.18 -38.02
C VAL A 35 44.22 -30.46 -38.65
N ASP A 36 43.49 -31.40 -38.07
CA ASP A 36 42.12 -31.68 -38.49
C ASP A 36 41.23 -30.48 -38.17
N THR A 37 40.84 -29.73 -39.19
CA THR A 37 39.82 -28.68 -39.07
C THR A 37 38.43 -29.31 -39.13
N ASN A 38 37.75 -29.40 -37.99
CA ASN A 38 36.35 -29.85 -37.93
C ASN A 38 35.41 -28.66 -38.20
N GLU A 39 34.77 -28.63 -39.36
CA GLU A 39 33.68 -27.69 -39.65
C GLU A 39 32.41 -28.17 -38.93
N LYS A 40 31.93 -27.42 -37.93
CA LYS A 40 30.69 -27.74 -37.21
C LYS A 40 29.44 -27.38 -38.01
N ILE A 41 29.30 -27.92 -39.23
CA ILE A 41 28.01 -27.93 -39.93
C ILE A 41 27.19 -29.07 -39.34
N VAL A 42 26.48 -28.79 -38.25
CA VAL A 42 25.52 -29.74 -37.69
C VAL A 42 24.25 -29.61 -38.51
N LEU A 43 23.86 -30.68 -39.21
CA LEU A 43 22.58 -30.72 -39.91
C LEU A 43 21.44 -30.68 -38.87
N PRO A 44 20.28 -30.09 -39.23
CA PRO A 44 19.07 -30.20 -38.41
C PRO A 44 18.81 -31.67 -38.06
N SER A 45 18.43 -31.93 -36.82
CA SER A 45 18.09 -33.28 -36.40
C SER A 45 16.79 -33.73 -37.08
N ALA A 46 16.55 -35.05 -37.08
CA ALA A 46 15.27 -35.59 -37.55
C ALA A 46 14.09 -35.06 -36.73
N GLU A 47 14.31 -34.73 -35.46
CA GLU A 47 13.31 -34.14 -34.58
C GLU A 47 13.00 -32.70 -34.98
N ASP A 48 14.03 -31.88 -35.27
CA ASP A 48 13.85 -30.49 -35.72
C ASP A 48 12.99 -30.41 -36.99
N VAL A 49 13.28 -31.27 -37.98
CA VAL A 49 12.52 -31.35 -39.23
C VAL A 49 11.09 -31.85 -39.00
N ALA A 50 10.90 -32.79 -38.07
CA ALA A 50 9.56 -33.28 -37.74
C ALA A 50 8.71 -32.20 -37.06
N GLN A 51 9.30 -31.45 -36.12
CA GLN A 51 8.64 -30.33 -35.47
C GLN A 51 8.29 -29.22 -36.47
N GLU A 52 9.21 -28.87 -37.37
CA GLU A 52 8.96 -27.87 -38.41
C GLU A 52 7.82 -28.30 -39.34
N LYS A 53 7.79 -29.57 -39.76
CA LYS A 53 6.68 -30.11 -40.56
C LYS A 53 5.34 -30.03 -39.84
N GLN A 54 5.30 -30.37 -38.55
CA GLN A 54 4.09 -30.27 -37.75
C GLN A 54 3.62 -28.82 -37.63
N HIS A 55 4.53 -27.88 -37.38
CA HIS A 55 4.23 -26.45 -37.31
C HIS A 55 3.68 -25.93 -38.64
N ASN A 56 4.34 -26.22 -39.75
CA ASN A 56 3.91 -25.80 -41.08
C ASN A 56 2.54 -26.39 -41.46
N ALA A 57 2.28 -27.65 -41.09
CA ALA A 57 0.98 -28.27 -41.31
C ALA A 57 -0.14 -27.57 -40.52
N LEU A 58 0.12 -27.16 -39.27
CA LEU A 58 -0.83 -26.39 -38.46
C LEU A 58 -1.13 -25.03 -39.10
N LEU A 59 -0.08 -24.30 -39.49
CA LEU A 59 -0.22 -22.99 -40.13
C LEU A 59 -1.02 -23.08 -41.42
N GLN A 60 -0.70 -24.07 -42.27
CA GLN A 60 -1.43 -24.30 -43.51
C GLN A 60 -2.90 -24.66 -43.26
N GLY A 61 -3.19 -25.46 -42.22
CA GLY A 61 -4.55 -25.78 -41.83
C GLY A 61 -5.37 -24.56 -41.39
N VAL A 62 -4.73 -23.61 -40.69
CA VAL A 62 -5.36 -22.33 -40.31
C VAL A 62 -5.53 -21.40 -41.51
N GLU A 63 -4.53 -21.30 -42.39
CA GLU A 63 -4.59 -20.47 -43.60
C GLU A 63 -5.69 -20.92 -44.56
N GLN A 64 -5.87 -22.24 -44.69
CA GLN A 64 -6.90 -22.85 -45.54
C GLN A 64 -8.24 -23.03 -44.83
N PHE A 65 -8.37 -22.56 -43.59
CA PHE A 65 -9.58 -22.76 -42.80
C PHE A 65 -10.78 -22.06 -43.43
N GLN A 66 -11.77 -22.84 -43.85
CA GLN A 66 -13.01 -22.32 -44.40
C GLN A 66 -13.93 -21.87 -43.27
N THR A 67 -14.06 -20.57 -43.05
CA THR A 67 -14.97 -20.01 -42.03
C THR A 67 -16.43 -20.38 -42.24
N SER A 68 -16.82 -20.72 -43.47
CA SER A 68 -18.15 -21.26 -43.82
C SER A 68 -18.43 -22.64 -43.22
N SER A 69 -17.41 -23.39 -42.82
CA SER A 69 -17.55 -24.68 -42.14
C SER A 69 -17.93 -24.54 -40.66
N LEU A 70 -17.83 -23.33 -40.09
CA LEU A 70 -18.28 -23.08 -38.73
C LEU A 70 -19.79 -23.28 -38.63
N ARG A 71 -20.22 -24.00 -37.59
CA ARG A 71 -21.65 -24.15 -37.31
C ARG A 71 -22.23 -22.78 -36.98
N LYS A 72 -23.35 -22.44 -37.64
CA LYS A 72 -24.14 -21.27 -37.27
C LYS A 72 -24.59 -21.44 -35.82
N THR A 73 -24.29 -20.45 -35.00
CA THR A 73 -24.75 -20.36 -33.62
C THR A 73 -25.55 -19.08 -33.49
N GLU A 74 -26.71 -19.16 -32.84
CA GLU A 74 -27.52 -18.00 -32.53
C GLU A 74 -27.00 -17.39 -31.21
N THR A 75 -26.38 -16.22 -31.31
CA THR A 75 -25.91 -15.48 -30.14
C THR A 75 -27.04 -14.59 -29.62
N VAL A 76 -27.58 -14.93 -28.45
CA VAL A 76 -28.57 -14.07 -27.76
C VAL A 76 -27.81 -12.98 -27.02
N GLU A 77 -27.66 -11.81 -27.66
CA GLU A 77 -27.17 -10.61 -26.98
C GLU A 77 -28.33 -9.98 -26.18
N LYS A 78 -28.22 -9.98 -24.84
CA LYS A 78 -29.19 -9.30 -23.99
C LYS A 78 -28.92 -7.79 -24.01
N ILE A 79 -29.48 -7.09 -24.99
CA ILE A 79 -29.60 -5.63 -24.93
C ILE A 79 -30.73 -5.31 -23.96
N VAL A 80 -30.40 -5.13 -22.68
CA VAL A 80 -31.36 -4.62 -21.70
C VAL A 80 -31.43 -3.11 -21.90
N LEU A 81 -32.55 -2.63 -22.45
CA LEU A 81 -32.83 -1.21 -22.48
C LEU A 81 -32.95 -0.68 -21.04
N PRO A 82 -32.41 0.52 -20.74
CA PRO A 82 -32.66 1.16 -19.46
C PRO A 82 -34.17 1.21 -19.20
N ASN A 83 -34.56 0.76 -18.01
CA ASN A 83 -35.96 0.76 -17.64
C ASN A 83 -36.40 2.18 -17.23
N ALA A 84 -37.70 2.39 -17.01
CA ALA A 84 -38.23 3.70 -16.65
C ALA A 84 -37.68 4.25 -15.31
N LEU A 85 -37.28 3.37 -14.38
CA LEU A 85 -36.64 3.75 -13.12
C LEU A 85 -35.21 4.26 -13.36
N ASP A 86 -34.44 3.62 -14.24
CA ASP A 86 -33.08 4.03 -14.58
C ASP A 86 -33.10 5.45 -15.17
N VAL A 87 -34.00 5.72 -16.12
CA VAL A 87 -34.16 7.06 -16.72
C VAL A 87 -34.63 8.10 -15.70
N ALA A 88 -35.52 7.72 -14.78
CA ALA A 88 -36.02 8.64 -13.74
C ALA A 88 -34.93 9.01 -12.72
N THR A 89 -34.13 8.03 -12.30
CA THR A 89 -33.01 8.25 -11.38
C THR A 89 -31.94 9.13 -12.03
N GLU A 90 -31.59 8.89 -13.29
CA GLU A 90 -30.62 9.71 -14.03
C GLU A 90 -31.10 11.16 -14.19
N LYS A 91 -32.38 11.38 -14.54
CA LYS A 91 -32.97 12.73 -14.61
C LYS A 91 -32.93 13.45 -13.27
N THR A 92 -33.18 12.72 -12.18
CA THR A 92 -33.16 13.28 -10.82
C THR A 92 -31.74 13.69 -10.42
N GLN A 93 -30.75 12.83 -10.65
CA GLN A 93 -29.35 13.15 -10.38
C GLN A 93 -28.88 14.34 -11.20
N LYS A 94 -29.20 14.37 -12.49
CA LYS A 94 -28.83 15.50 -13.37
C LYS A 94 -29.43 16.82 -12.87
N SER A 95 -30.70 16.82 -12.49
CA SER A 95 -31.36 17.99 -11.90
C SER A 95 -30.69 18.47 -10.61
N LEU A 96 -30.28 17.53 -9.75
CA LEU A 96 -29.55 17.84 -8.53
C LEU A 96 -28.19 18.48 -8.83
N PHE A 97 -27.42 17.91 -9.76
CA PHE A 97 -26.12 18.46 -10.15
C PHE A 97 -26.26 19.85 -10.77
N ASP A 98 -27.20 20.05 -11.68
CA ASP A 98 -27.48 21.35 -12.28
C ASP A 98 -27.88 22.39 -11.22
N GLY A 99 -28.63 21.96 -10.20
CA GLY A 99 -29.03 22.81 -9.07
C GLY A 99 -27.86 23.22 -8.18
N ILE A 100 -26.90 22.32 -7.95
CA ILE A 100 -25.68 22.59 -7.18
C ILE A 100 -24.73 23.48 -7.98
N GLU A 101 -24.52 23.21 -9.27
CA GLU A 101 -23.64 23.99 -10.13
C GLU A 101 -24.11 25.45 -10.25
N LYS A 102 -25.42 25.66 -10.33
CA LYS A 102 -26.05 26.99 -10.42
C LYS A 102 -26.37 27.59 -9.04
N PHE A 103 -25.95 26.94 -7.94
CA PHE A 103 -26.26 27.40 -6.61
C PHE A 103 -25.48 28.68 -6.29
N ASP A 104 -26.21 29.79 -6.14
CA ASP A 104 -25.65 31.06 -5.74
C ASP A 104 -25.45 31.10 -4.21
N ALA A 105 -24.19 30.95 -3.78
CA ALA A 105 -23.80 30.99 -2.38
C ALA A 105 -24.07 32.34 -1.70
N THR A 106 -24.24 33.43 -2.45
CA THR A 106 -24.60 34.75 -1.87
C THR A 106 -26.02 34.78 -1.30
N ARG A 107 -26.86 33.81 -1.68
CA ARG A 107 -28.21 33.63 -1.13
C ARG A 107 -28.20 32.96 0.26
N LEU A 108 -27.07 32.41 0.70
CA LEU A 108 -26.93 31.88 2.05
C LEU A 108 -27.02 33.02 3.06
N LYS A 109 -27.78 32.80 4.13
CA LYS A 109 -27.84 33.76 5.23
C LYS A 109 -26.50 33.76 5.95
N HIS A 110 -26.00 34.96 6.26
CA HIS A 110 -24.82 35.10 7.10
C HIS A 110 -25.12 34.53 8.48
N THR A 111 -24.27 33.61 8.93
CA THR A 111 -24.31 33.02 10.27
C THR A 111 -22.96 33.29 10.91
N GLU A 112 -22.94 34.09 11.97
CA GLU A 112 -21.77 34.34 12.78
C GLU A 112 -21.61 33.20 13.81
N THR A 113 -20.54 32.42 13.69
CA THR A 113 -20.22 31.36 14.66
C THR A 113 -19.38 31.91 15.80
N GLN A 114 -19.88 31.89 17.03
CA GLN A 114 -19.07 32.22 18.21
C GLN A 114 -18.41 30.98 18.80
N GLU A 115 -17.07 30.96 18.83
CA GLU A 115 -16.29 30.01 19.62
C GLU A 115 -16.47 30.36 21.12
N LYS A 116 -17.18 29.52 21.86
CA LYS A 116 -17.33 29.67 23.31
C LYS A 116 -16.14 29.02 23.99
N ASN A 117 -15.07 29.79 24.14
CA ASN A 117 -13.95 29.46 25.02
C ASN A 117 -13.95 30.45 26.22
N PRO A 118 -15.00 30.44 27.08
CA PRO A 118 -15.08 31.37 28.19
C PRO A 118 -13.91 31.12 29.15
N LEU A 119 -13.20 32.20 29.50
CA LEU A 119 -12.22 32.15 30.58
C LEU A 119 -12.92 31.80 31.90
N PRO A 120 -12.25 31.11 32.83
CA PRO A 120 -12.79 30.88 34.16
C PRO A 120 -13.21 32.20 34.81
N ASP A 121 -14.44 32.29 35.29
CA ASP A 121 -14.93 33.46 36.02
C ASP A 121 -14.27 33.57 37.41
N LYS A 122 -14.35 34.76 38.01
CA LYS A 122 -13.74 35.05 39.32
C LYS A 122 -14.15 34.05 40.41
N ASP A 123 -15.37 33.56 40.36
CA ASP A 123 -15.89 32.58 41.33
C ASP A 123 -15.22 31.22 41.17
N VAL A 124 -14.97 30.80 39.93
CA VAL A 124 -14.27 29.53 39.62
C VAL A 124 -12.82 29.62 40.12
N VAL A 125 -12.15 30.74 39.84
CA VAL A 125 -10.78 30.98 40.32
C VAL A 125 -10.72 31.06 41.85
N ALA A 126 -11.70 31.70 42.49
CA ALA A 126 -11.77 31.81 43.94
C ALA A 126 -12.01 30.44 44.60
N ALA A 127 -12.93 29.64 44.05
CA ALA A 127 -13.21 28.28 44.51
C ALA A 127 -11.97 27.39 44.38
N GLU A 128 -11.25 27.46 43.26
CA GLU A 128 -10.02 26.71 43.06
C GLU A 128 -8.90 27.14 44.02
N LYS A 129 -8.76 28.45 44.26
CA LYS A 129 -7.83 28.97 45.28
C LYS A 129 -8.17 28.49 46.69
N GLN A 130 -9.45 28.46 47.05
CA GLN A 130 -9.89 27.92 48.34
C GLN A 130 -9.59 26.43 48.47
N HIS A 131 -9.83 25.66 47.39
CA HIS A 131 -9.50 24.25 47.34
C HIS A 131 -8.00 24.01 47.54
N GLN A 132 -7.16 24.76 46.82
CA GLN A 132 -5.71 24.66 46.92
C GLN A 132 -5.20 24.99 48.34
N ASN A 133 -5.73 26.04 48.97
CA ASN A 133 -5.39 26.38 50.35
C ASN A 133 -5.78 25.28 51.35
N LEU A 134 -6.92 24.59 51.13
CA LEU A 134 -7.33 23.47 51.97
C LEU A 134 -6.36 22.29 51.82
N LEU A 135 -5.96 21.97 50.59
CA LEU A 135 -4.98 20.93 50.31
C LEU A 135 -3.64 21.22 51.00
N GLU A 136 -3.11 22.43 50.84
CA GLU A 136 -1.86 22.87 51.48
C GLU A 136 -1.96 22.81 53.01
N GLY A 137 -3.09 23.24 53.58
CA GLY A 137 -3.32 23.21 55.02
C GLY A 137 -3.36 21.80 55.61
N VAL A 138 -3.87 20.83 54.85
CA VAL A 138 -3.85 19.41 55.24
C VAL A 138 -2.46 18.80 55.03
N GLU A 139 -1.78 19.10 53.93
CA GLU A 139 -0.45 18.58 53.61
C GLU A 139 0.59 19.02 54.66
N HIS A 140 0.52 20.26 55.12
CA HIS A 140 1.44 20.82 56.12
C HIS A 140 0.86 20.86 57.53
N PHE A 141 -0.18 20.08 57.81
CA PHE A 141 -0.82 20.06 59.12
C PHE A 141 0.13 19.54 60.22
N ASP A 142 0.49 20.41 61.16
CA ASP A 142 1.33 20.07 62.29
C ASP A 142 0.53 19.39 63.40
N LYS A 143 0.69 18.06 63.52
CA LYS A 143 0.07 17.24 64.57
C LYS A 143 0.46 17.67 65.99
N SER A 144 1.59 18.37 66.17
CA SER A 144 2.00 18.87 67.50
C SER A 144 1.08 19.97 68.02
N GLN A 145 0.31 20.64 67.14
CA GLN A 145 -0.70 21.62 67.52
C GLN A 145 -2.02 20.99 68.00
N MET A 146 -2.18 19.67 67.89
CA MET A 146 -3.35 18.98 68.45
C MET A 146 -3.23 18.87 69.97
N LYS A 147 -4.27 19.31 70.69
CA LYS A 147 -4.35 19.10 72.14
C LYS A 147 -4.45 17.61 72.45
N HIS A 148 -3.63 17.12 73.38
CA HIS A 148 -3.73 15.75 73.85
C HIS A 148 -5.05 15.54 74.59
N THR A 149 -5.91 14.67 74.07
CA THR A 149 -7.15 14.26 74.72
C THR A 149 -7.06 12.78 75.05
N THR A 150 -7.10 12.45 76.34
CA THR A 150 -7.26 11.06 76.80
C THR A 150 -8.75 10.75 76.84
N THR A 151 -9.21 9.81 76.01
CA THR A 151 -10.61 9.35 76.04
C THR A 151 -10.72 8.18 77.01
N GLU A 152 -11.55 8.31 78.05
CA GLU A 152 -11.97 7.16 78.88
C GLU A 152 -13.29 6.58 78.33
N GLU A 153 -13.28 5.31 77.96
CA GLU A 153 -14.48 4.56 77.56
C GLU A 153 -15.25 4.13 78.81
N LYS A 154 -16.36 4.81 79.12
CA LYS A 154 -17.31 4.33 80.13
C LYS A 154 -18.26 3.35 79.46
N ASN A 155 -18.10 2.06 79.77
CA ASN A 155 -19.04 1.02 79.37
C ASN A 155 -19.88 0.58 80.60
N PRO A 156 -20.84 1.39 81.08
CA PRO A 156 -21.74 0.96 82.15
C PRO A 156 -22.74 -0.08 81.59
N LEU A 157 -22.76 -1.26 82.20
CA LEU A 157 -23.79 -2.27 81.93
C LEU A 157 -25.17 -1.72 82.36
N PRO A 158 -26.24 -1.97 81.60
CA PRO A 158 -27.58 -1.47 81.94
C PRO A 158 -28.05 -2.03 83.30
N PRO A 159 -28.67 -1.21 84.16
CA PRO A 159 -29.22 -1.66 85.43
C PRO A 159 -30.41 -2.61 85.21
N ILE A 160 -30.49 -3.65 86.03
CA ILE A 160 -31.61 -4.61 86.08
C ILE A 160 -32.84 -3.86 86.62
N GLU A 161 -33.89 -3.73 85.81
CA GLU A 161 -35.18 -3.19 86.24
C GLU A 161 -35.91 -4.23 87.09
N ASP A 162 -36.04 -3.97 88.40
CA ASP A 162 -36.85 -4.78 89.31
C ASP A 162 -38.35 -4.56 89.06
N ASP A 163 -38.99 -5.62 88.58
CA ASP A 163 -40.44 -5.86 88.50
C ASP A 163 -41.13 -5.63 89.86
N LYS A 164 -41.90 -4.54 90.00
CA LYS A 164 -42.93 -4.42 91.06
C LYS A 164 -44.22 -3.77 90.57
N ARG A 165 -45.19 -4.66 90.35
CA ARG A 165 -46.63 -4.48 90.51
C ARG A 165 -46.98 -3.66 91.76
N SER A 166 -47.86 -2.67 91.61
CA SER A 166 -48.96 -2.42 92.55
C SER A 166 -49.96 -1.42 91.96
N ASN A 167 -51.10 -1.93 91.51
CA ASN A 167 -52.35 -1.18 91.42
C ASN A 167 -52.87 -0.93 92.87
N PRO A 168 -53.52 0.20 93.14
CA PRO A 168 -54.86 0.06 93.72
C PRO A 168 -55.87 1.07 93.15
N ASP A 169 -56.97 0.52 92.66
CA ASP A 169 -58.29 1.15 92.55
C ASP A 169 -58.87 1.50 93.93
N SER A 170 -59.76 2.51 93.98
CA SER A 170 -60.69 3.02 95.04
C SER A 170 -60.47 4.53 95.31
N ASP A 171 -61.42 5.47 95.27
CA ASP A 171 -62.88 5.50 95.09
C ASP A 171 -63.26 6.93 94.58
N ASP A 172 -64.22 7.05 93.65
CA ASP A 172 -65.47 7.86 93.73
C ASP A 172 -66.34 7.64 92.45
#